data_AF-A0A5B7BW61-F1
#
_entry.id   AF-A0A5B7BW61-F1
#
_cell.length_a   1.000
_cell.length_b   1.000
_cell.length_c   1.000
_cell.angle_alpha   90.00
_cell.angle_beta   90.00
_cell.angle_gamma   90.00
#
_symmetry.space_group_name_H-M   'P 1'
#
loop_
_entity.id
_entity.type
_entity.pdbx_description
1 polymer ?
#
loop_
_entity_poly.entity_id
_entity_poly.type
_entity_poly.pdbx_seq_one_letter_code
_entity_poly.pdbx_strand_id
1 'polypeptide(L)'
;MALTEKDVGNGKERDPIGENGFLKGTQPASGTSGSPSCTSPVQKRFDGRDALSYANILRSRNKFVDAVALYKSILEKDSGNVEAHIGKGICLQMQNMGKLAFESFTEAIKLDPQNACA
;
A
#
# COMPACT_ATOMS: atom_id res chain seq x y z
N MET A 1 49.46 5.70 -52.93
CA MET A 1 50.06 4.76 -51.96
C MET A 1 49.51 5.13 -50.58
N ALA A 2 49.09 4.27 -49.66
CA ALA A 2 48.61 2.89 -49.62
C ALA A 2 48.32 2.65 -48.13
N LEU A 3 47.20 1.98 -47.80
CA LEU A 3 46.97 1.14 -46.60
C LEU A 3 46.91 1.90 -45.24
N THR A 4 46.07 1.58 -44.24
CA THR A 4 45.34 0.35 -43.87
C THR A 4 44.12 0.68 -43.01
N GLU A 5 43.00 0.01 -43.28
CA GLU A 5 41.97 -0.34 -42.29
C GLU A 5 42.56 -1.11 -41.11
N LYS A 6 42.01 -0.94 -39.90
CA LYS A 6 42.09 -1.95 -38.83
C LYS A 6 40.90 -1.85 -37.87
N ASP A 7 40.16 -2.93 -37.93
CA ASP A 7 39.04 -3.44 -37.13
C ASP A 7 39.33 -3.50 -35.61
N VAL A 8 38.26 -3.59 -34.81
CA VAL A 8 38.02 -4.67 -33.83
C VAL A 8 37.05 -4.18 -32.74
N GLY A 9 35.92 -4.88 -32.68
CA GLY A 9 34.87 -4.71 -31.68
C GLY A 9 35.31 -5.04 -30.26
N ASN A 10 34.65 -4.41 -29.29
CA ASN A 10 34.83 -4.70 -27.89
C ASN A 10 33.57 -5.41 -27.36
N GLY A 11 33.56 -6.73 -27.50
CA GLY A 11 32.70 -7.61 -26.70
C GLY A 11 33.22 -7.63 -25.27
N LYS A 12 32.38 -7.23 -24.31
CA LYS A 12 32.65 -7.47 -22.89
C LYS A 12 31.79 -8.63 -22.42
N GLU A 13 32.39 -9.79 -22.55
CA GLU A 13 32.09 -11.04 -21.85
C GLU A 13 32.27 -10.84 -20.34
N ARG A 14 31.28 -11.22 -19.53
CA ARG A 14 31.43 -11.61 -18.12
C ARG A 14 30.25 -12.48 -17.69
N ASP A 15 30.43 -13.79 -17.76
CA ASP A 15 29.88 -14.73 -16.78
C ASP A 15 30.95 -14.91 -15.68
N PRO A 16 30.61 -15.23 -14.41
CA PRO A 16 30.41 -16.64 -14.09
C PRO A 16 29.52 -16.99 -12.86
N ILE A 17 29.02 -18.24 -12.87
CA ILE A 17 28.97 -19.24 -11.77
C ILE A 17 28.10 -18.98 -10.52
N GLY A 18 27.30 -19.99 -10.17
CA GLY A 18 26.94 -20.26 -8.77
C GLY A 18 25.66 -21.06 -8.54
N GLU A 19 25.77 -22.39 -8.54
CA GLU A 19 24.75 -23.35 -8.11
C GLU A 19 24.24 -23.13 -6.67
N ASN A 20 22.98 -23.50 -6.40
CA ASN A 20 22.69 -24.52 -5.39
C ASN A 20 21.20 -24.86 -5.33
N GLY A 21 20.90 -26.15 -5.52
CA GLY A 21 19.58 -26.71 -5.31
C GLY A 21 19.23 -26.85 -3.82
N PHE A 22 17.93 -26.84 -3.53
CA PHE A 22 17.42 -27.54 -2.36
C PHE A 22 16.00 -28.05 -2.62
N LEU A 23 15.91 -29.37 -2.81
CA LEU A 23 14.69 -30.15 -2.80
C LEU A 23 14.23 -30.32 -1.34
N LYS A 24 13.03 -29.88 -1.02
CA LYS A 24 12.22 -30.35 0.12
C LYS A 24 10.79 -29.87 -0.11
N GLY A 25 9.73 -30.65 -0.07
CA GLY A 25 9.50 -32.04 0.26
C GLY A 25 7.98 -32.14 0.30
N THR A 26 7.44 -33.19 -0.30
CA THR A 26 6.04 -33.60 -0.20
C THR A 26 5.61 -33.65 1.26
N GLN A 27 4.40 -33.18 1.60
CA GLN A 27 3.36 -33.95 2.33
C GLN A 27 2.12 -33.10 2.75
N PRO A 28 0.98 -33.73 3.11
CA PRO A 28 -0.34 -33.45 2.53
C PRO A 28 -1.39 -32.91 3.52
N ALA A 29 -2.60 -32.74 2.98
CA ALA A 29 -3.92 -32.55 3.59
C ALA A 29 -4.04 -32.44 5.12
N SER A 30 -4.66 -31.34 5.55
CA SER A 30 -5.55 -31.20 6.72
C SER A 30 -6.18 -29.81 6.56
N GLY A 31 -7.45 -29.70 6.18
CA GLY A 31 -8.55 -29.93 7.09
C GLY A 31 -9.14 -28.58 7.47
N THR A 32 -10.47 -28.52 7.59
CA THR A 32 -11.27 -27.36 8.01
C THR A 32 -11.63 -26.39 6.87
N SER A 33 -12.62 -26.78 6.06
CA SER A 33 -13.59 -25.82 5.53
C SER A 33 -14.45 -25.28 6.68
N GLY A 34 -13.80 -24.59 7.61
CA GLY A 34 -14.48 -23.70 8.53
C GLY A 34 -14.71 -22.44 7.72
N SER A 35 -15.95 -22.24 7.27
CA SER A 35 -16.40 -20.90 6.94
C SER A 35 -16.03 -20.01 8.12
N PRO A 36 -15.20 -18.95 7.98
CA PRO A 36 -15.39 -17.84 8.87
C PRO A 36 -16.77 -17.33 8.50
N SER A 37 -17.74 -17.72 9.32
CA SER A 37 -19.02 -17.05 9.43
C SER A 37 -18.72 -15.56 9.29
N CYS A 38 -19.27 -15.02 8.22
CA CYS A 38 -19.31 -13.62 7.89
C CYS A 38 -19.87 -12.85 9.08
N THR A 39 -19.01 -12.53 10.04
CA THR A 39 -19.26 -11.42 10.95
C THR A 39 -19.00 -10.19 10.12
N SER A 40 -20.01 -9.90 9.29
CA SER A 40 -20.17 -8.62 8.63
C SER A 40 -19.98 -7.58 9.73
N PRO A 41 -18.91 -6.76 9.71
CA PRO A 41 -18.84 -5.66 10.65
C PRO A 41 -20.10 -4.85 10.39
N VAL A 42 -20.94 -4.76 11.42
CA VAL A 42 -22.20 -4.03 11.43
C VAL A 42 -22.01 -2.79 10.57
N GLN A 43 -22.61 -2.81 9.38
CA GLN A 43 -22.63 -1.67 8.48
C GLN A 43 -23.52 -0.63 9.14
N LYS A 44 -22.97 0.06 10.14
CA LYS A 44 -23.53 1.29 10.63
C LYS A 44 -23.38 2.23 9.45
N ARG A 45 -24.48 2.40 8.70
CA ARG A 45 -24.59 3.39 7.62
C ARG A 45 -24.34 4.75 8.25
N PHE A 46 -23.08 5.17 8.21
CA PHE A 46 -22.70 6.51 8.57
C PHE A 46 -22.95 7.37 7.33
N ASP A 47 -23.81 8.37 7.48
CA ASP A 47 -23.96 9.45 6.52
C ASP A 47 -22.58 10.10 6.26
N GLY A 48 -22.35 10.58 5.04
CA GLY A 48 -21.01 10.93 4.55
C GLY A 48 -20.25 11.96 5.39
N ARG A 49 -20.96 12.82 6.14
CA ARG A 49 -20.35 13.80 7.06
C ARG A 49 -19.88 13.16 8.36
N ASP A 50 -20.63 12.20 8.88
CA ASP A 50 -20.36 11.53 10.14
C ASP A 50 -19.24 10.48 10.02
N ALA A 51 -18.99 9.98 8.81
CA ALA A 51 -17.97 8.97 8.54
C ALA A 51 -16.54 9.46 8.86
N LEU A 52 -16.21 10.71 8.52
CA LEU A 52 -14.88 11.29 8.79
C LEU A 52 -14.62 11.45 10.28
N SER A 53 -15.60 12.00 11.01
CA SER A 53 -15.52 12.12 12.47
C SER A 53 -15.41 10.74 13.13
N TYR A 54 -16.14 9.75 12.64
CA TYR A 54 -16.06 8.38 13.16
C TYR A 54 -14.69 7.73 12.89
N ALA A 55 -14.12 7.93 11.70
CA ALA A 55 -12.76 7.49 11.38
C ALA A 55 -11.71 8.12 12.32
N ASN A 56 -11.85 9.40 12.63
CA ASN A 56 -10.99 10.09 13.60
C ASN A 56 -11.09 9.49 15.00
N ILE A 57 -12.31 9.16 15.46
CA ILE A 57 -12.53 8.49 16.76
C ILE A 57 -11.84 7.12 16.78
N LEU A 58 -11.95 6.34 15.70
CA LEU A 58 -11.31 5.03 15.59
C LEU A 58 -9.78 5.14 15.61
N ARG A 59 -9.23 6.12 14.90
CA ARG A 59 -7.80 6.44 14.95
C ARG A 59 -7.34 6.75 16.37
N SER A 60 -8.08 7.60 17.11
CA SER A 60 -7.79 7.91 18.52
C SER A 60 -7.94 6.72 19.46
N ARG A 61 -8.70 5.68 19.07
CA ARG A 61 -8.84 4.41 19.79
C ARG A 61 -7.85 3.34 19.34
N ASN A 62 -6.82 3.70 18.58
CA ASN A 62 -5.84 2.78 18.00
C ASN A 62 -6.43 1.71 17.06
N LYS A 63 -7.67 1.90 16.59
CA LYS A 63 -8.33 1.02 15.62
C LYS A 63 -7.98 1.45 14.19
N PHE A 64 -6.69 1.35 13.85
CA PHE A 64 -6.17 1.87 12.59
C PHE A 64 -6.71 1.13 11.36
N VAL A 65 -6.93 -0.18 11.45
CA VAL A 65 -7.48 -0.99 10.34
C VAL A 65 -8.90 -0.54 9.98
N ASP A 66 -9.78 -0.41 10.99
CA ASP A 66 -11.15 0.07 10.79
C ASP A 66 -11.18 1.53 10.30
N ALA A 67 -10.30 2.38 10.86
CA ALA A 67 -10.18 3.77 10.44
C ALA A 67 -9.77 3.88 8.96
N VAL A 68 -8.78 3.10 8.51
CA VAL A 68 -8.36 3.06 7.10
C VAL A 68 -9.51 2.63 6.19
N ALA A 69 -10.29 1.62 6.59
CA ALA A 69 -11.44 1.18 5.81
C ALA A 69 -12.49 2.30 5.66
N LEU A 70 -12.74 3.08 6.71
CA LEU A 70 -13.63 4.24 6.65
C LEU A 70 -13.06 5.36 5.79
N TYR A 71 -11.79 5.72 5.95
CA TYR A 71 -11.15 6.72 5.09
C TYR A 71 -11.21 6.32 3.62
N LYS A 72 -11.00 5.04 3.30
CA LYS A 72 -11.21 4.53 1.92
C LYS A 72 -12.64 4.75 1.45
N SER A 73 -13.65 4.41 2.26
CA SER A 73 -15.05 4.61 1.89
C SER A 73 -15.42 6.09 1.71
N ILE A 74 -14.80 6.99 2.48
CA ILE A 74 -14.94 8.43 2.30
C ILE A 74 -14.32 8.85 0.96
N LEU A 75 -13.11 8.39 0.66
CA LEU A 75 -12.42 8.67 -0.61
C LEU A 75 -13.13 8.08 -1.84
N GLU A 76 -13.87 6.98 -1.69
CA GLU A 76 -14.72 6.44 -2.75
C GLU A 76 -15.92 7.33 -3.05
N LYS A 77 -16.44 8.06 -2.05
CA LYS A 77 -17.53 9.02 -2.23
C LYS A 77 -17.03 10.40 -2.64
N ASP A 78 -15.91 10.81 -2.07
CA ASP A 78 -15.28 12.12 -2.25
C ASP A 78 -13.76 11.94 -2.34
N SER A 79 -13.28 11.65 -3.55
CA SER A 79 -11.86 11.39 -3.80
C SER A 79 -10.96 12.61 -3.63
N GLY A 80 -11.58 13.81 -3.58
CA GLY A 80 -10.92 15.08 -3.30
C GLY A 80 -10.77 15.40 -1.81
N ASN A 81 -11.18 14.50 -0.91
CA ASN A 81 -11.12 14.76 0.52
C ASN A 81 -9.68 14.68 1.04
N VAL A 82 -9.05 15.84 1.22
CA VAL A 82 -7.69 15.97 1.74
C VAL A 82 -7.57 15.40 3.17
N GLU A 83 -8.55 15.68 4.03
CA GLU A 83 -8.56 15.18 5.42
C GLU A 83 -8.60 13.64 5.47
N ALA A 84 -9.33 13.00 4.56
CA ALA A 84 -9.39 11.54 4.49
C ALA A 84 -8.07 10.92 4.03
N HIS A 85 -7.36 11.55 3.07
CA HIS A 85 -6.02 11.12 2.66
C HIS A 85 -4.99 11.25 3.78
N ILE A 86 -5.01 12.38 4.50
CA ILE A 86 -4.14 12.61 5.67
C ILE A 86 -4.45 11.61 6.77
N GLY A 87 -5.72 11.44 7.13
CA GLY A 87 -6.15 10.50 8.17
C GLY A 87 -5.76 9.06 7.86
N LYS A 88 -5.91 8.64 6.60
CA LYS A 88 -5.44 7.35 6.08
C LYS A 88 -3.93 7.21 6.21
N GLY A 89 -3.17 8.23 5.80
CA GLY A 89 -1.71 8.27 5.91
C GLY A 89 -1.21 8.09 7.33
N ILE A 90 -1.80 8.80 8.30
CA ILE A 90 -1.46 8.67 9.72
C ILE A 90 -1.76 7.24 10.20
N CYS A 91 -2.92 6.68 9.87
CA CYS A 91 -3.26 5.32 10.29
C CYS A 91 -2.34 4.25 9.68
N LEU A 92 -1.87 4.45 8.45
CA LEU A 92 -0.90 3.57 7.80
C LEU A 92 0.49 3.68 8.45
N GLN A 93 0.89 4.89 8.83
CA GLN A 93 2.14 5.12 9.55
C GLN A 93 2.12 4.42 10.91
N MET A 94 1.02 4.52 11.66
CA MET A 94 0.83 3.81 12.93
C MET A 94 0.84 2.28 12.79
N GLN A 95 0.54 1.77 11.58
CA GLN A 95 0.63 0.34 11.25
C GLN A 95 2.01 -0.08 10.71
N ASN A 96 3.02 0.78 10.81
CA ASN A 96 4.37 0.57 10.24
C ASN A 96 4.39 0.45 8.70
N MET A 97 3.33 0.89 8.02
CA MET A 97 3.23 0.90 6.56
C MET A 97 3.67 2.25 5.98
N GLY A 98 4.89 2.67 6.29
CA GLY A 98 5.41 4.00 5.95
C GLY A 98 5.38 4.33 4.45
N LYS A 99 5.60 3.33 3.58
CA LYS A 99 5.53 3.52 2.11
C LYS A 99 4.12 3.95 1.67
N LEU A 100 3.10 3.23 2.11
CA LEU A 100 1.69 3.54 1.77
C LEU A 100 1.21 4.84 2.42
N ALA A 101 1.73 5.16 3.61
CA ALA A 101 1.46 6.43 4.26
C ALA A 101 1.99 7.60 3.43
N PHE A 102 3.24 7.51 2.96
CA PHE A 102 3.87 8.54 2.12
C PHE A 102 3.09 8.77 0.83
N GLU A 103 2.62 7.71 0.16
CA GLU A 103 1.78 7.85 -1.02
C GLU A 103 0.47 8.58 -0.71
N SER A 104 -0.18 8.26 0.42
CA SER A 104 -1.43 8.92 0.82
C SER A 104 -1.23 10.40 1.14
N PHE A 105 -0.13 10.77 1.81
CA PHE A 105 0.21 12.17 2.04
C PHE A 105 0.57 12.90 0.74
N THR A 106 1.26 12.23 -0.18
CA THR A 106 1.57 12.79 -1.49
C THR A 106 0.30 13.08 -2.29
N GLU A 107 -0.70 12.20 -2.24
CA GLU A 107 -2.02 12.47 -2.85
C GLU A 107 -2.74 13.63 -2.17
N ALA A 108 -2.70 13.74 -0.84
CA ALA A 108 -3.26 14.88 -0.12
C ALA A 108 -2.65 16.22 -0.57
N ILE A 109 -1.31 16.28 -0.69
CA ILE A 109 -0.58 17.47 -1.14
C ILE A 109 -0.89 17.81 -2.61
N LYS A 110 -1.09 16.79 -3.47
CA LYS A 110 -1.48 17.01 -4.86
C LYS A 110 -2.88 17.62 -4.97
N LEU A 111 -3.80 17.22 -4.10
CA LEU A 111 -5.18 17.70 -4.10
C LEU A 111 -5.29 19.12 -3.54
N ASP A 112 -4.63 19.39 -2.41
CA ASP A 112 -4.53 20.75 -1.88
C ASP A 112 -3.06 21.09 -1.56
N PRO A 113 -2.35 21.71 -2.53
CA PRO A 113 -0.95 22.09 -2.36
C PRO A 113 -0.75 23.27 -1.40
N GLN A 114 -1.82 23.90 -0.92
CA GLN A 114 -1.81 25.00 0.04
C GLN A 114 -2.01 24.52 1.49
N ASN A 115 -2.38 23.26 1.69
CA ASN A 115 -2.52 22.66 3.01
C ASN A 115 -1.13 22.32 3.55
N ALA A 116 -0.44 23.34 4.06
CA ALA A 116 0.91 23.27 4.63
C ALA A 116 1.04 22.42 5.92
N CYS A 117 0.05 21.55 6.20
CA CYS A 117 -0.02 20.68 7.38
C CYS A 117 0.05 19.17 7.05
N ALA A 118 0.27 18.81 5.77
CA ALA A 118 0.37 17.42 5.31
C ALA A 118 1.77 16.80 5.50
#